data_AF-A0A517QE87-F1
#
_entry.id   AF-A0A517QE87-F1
#
_cell.length_a   1.000
_cell.length_b   1.000
_cell.length_c   1.000
_cell.angle_alpha   90.00
_cell.angle_beta   90.00
_cell.angle_gamma   90.00
#
_symmetry.space_group_name_H-M   'P 1'
#
loop_
_entity.id
_entity.type
_entity.pdbx_description
1 polymer ?
#
loop_
_entity_poly.entity_id
_entity_poly.type
_entity_poly.pdbx_seq_one_letter_code
_entity_poly.pdbx_strand_id
1 'polypeptide(L)'
;MKNRSPNAPSASQHNRRAFTLIELMIVIVIILILIGLLIPAVGAVRLRAQQANVRAEITNFEAAITAFRQQFGMDPPSGIVLHEAANASWDQRSKGLVRKMWSQYNFGLACDINGDGDTTDTIALNAGECLVFFLGGVYEKTSDGYFRVYGFSKNPARPFLNPGHDPGDPGYVANDGFSAANTGRLGPFFEFDASRFVDTDAASAPAGENAPEYLDSFPSQQRPYIYLSSYDGRGYRTADIAGTGMSSVYYQGNPSSAPSNNSTPYKSKSYQIISPGADYQFGTGGNYDPNKNFPATPVDRTMEADNITNFVSGTLK
;
A
#
# COMPACT_ATOMS: atom_id res chain seq x y z
N MET A 1 -5.98 54.61 89.02
CA MET A 1 -5.31 53.85 87.94
C MET A 1 -6.39 53.14 87.12
N LYS A 2 -6.53 53.45 85.82
CA LYS A 2 -7.55 52.89 84.91
C LYS A 2 -6.83 52.08 83.82
N ASN A 3 -7.05 50.77 83.80
CA ASN A 3 -6.45 49.81 82.87
C ASN A 3 -6.95 50.02 81.43
N ARG A 4 -6.04 49.94 80.44
CA ARG A 4 -6.39 49.79 79.02
C ARG A 4 -5.96 48.39 78.56
N SER A 5 -6.92 47.57 78.15
CA SER A 5 -6.70 46.28 77.52
C SER A 5 -6.33 46.46 76.03
N PRO A 6 -5.44 45.62 75.46
CA PRO A 6 -5.16 45.60 74.03
C PRO A 6 -6.23 44.81 73.26
N ASN A 7 -6.73 45.37 72.16
CA ASN A 7 -7.62 44.67 71.22
C ASN A 7 -6.83 43.62 70.42
N ALA A 8 -7.30 42.37 70.42
CA ALA A 8 -6.81 41.31 69.56
C ALA A 8 -7.38 41.44 68.13
N PRO A 9 -6.63 41.06 67.08
CA PRO A 9 -7.11 41.08 65.71
C PRO A 9 -8.20 40.02 65.49
N SER A 10 -9.31 40.43 64.86
CA SER A 10 -10.39 39.56 64.39
C SER A 10 -9.88 38.68 63.24
N ALA A 11 -9.74 37.38 63.48
CA ALA A 11 -9.51 36.41 62.42
C ALA A 11 -10.79 36.26 61.59
N SER A 12 -10.78 36.77 60.35
CA SER A 12 -11.83 36.51 59.36
C SER A 12 -11.90 35.01 59.09
N GLN A 13 -12.90 34.32 59.64
CA GLN A 13 -13.21 32.93 59.32
C GLN A 13 -13.50 32.82 57.83
N HIS A 14 -12.52 32.37 57.06
CA HIS A 14 -12.78 31.86 55.71
C HIS A 14 -13.59 30.57 55.89
N ASN A 15 -14.89 30.65 55.65
CA ASN A 15 -15.78 29.50 55.54
C ASN A 15 -15.26 28.60 54.41
N ARG A 16 -14.43 27.61 54.76
CA ARG A 16 -14.09 26.52 53.85
C ARG A 16 -15.37 25.70 53.68
N ARG A 17 -16.08 25.93 52.58
CA ARG A 17 -17.24 25.13 52.19
C ARG A 17 -16.77 23.68 52.04
N ALA A 18 -17.28 22.79 52.89
CA ALA A 18 -17.04 21.36 52.78
C ALA A 18 -17.90 20.82 51.63
N PHE A 19 -17.29 20.06 50.73
CA PHE A 19 -17.95 19.41 49.61
C PHE A 19 -18.91 18.35 50.15
N THR A 20 -20.17 18.35 49.70
CA THR A 20 -21.14 17.35 50.12
C THR A 20 -21.02 16.08 49.27
N LEU A 21 -21.36 14.93 49.86
CA LEU A 21 -21.36 13.63 49.17
C LEU A 21 -22.31 13.66 47.95
N ILE A 22 -23.42 14.39 48.06
CA ILE A 22 -24.41 14.55 46.98
C ILE A 22 -23.80 15.35 45.82
N GLU A 23 -23.09 16.44 46.07
CA GLU A 23 -22.41 17.20 45.02
C GLU A 23 -21.39 16.34 44.27
N LEU A 24 -20.62 15.53 45.00
CA LEU A 24 -19.68 14.58 44.37
C LEU A 24 -20.41 13.50 43.55
N MET A 25 -21.54 12.99 44.05
CA MET A 25 -22.33 11.96 43.36
C MET A 25 -22.89 12.48 42.04
N ILE A 26 -23.46 13.69 42.03
CA ILE A 26 -24.00 14.30 40.81
C ILE A 26 -22.90 14.50 39.77
N VAL A 27 -21.72 14.95 40.20
CA VAL A 27 -20.57 15.15 39.30
C VAL A 27 -20.15 13.83 38.65
N ILE A 28 -20.04 12.75 39.42
CA ILE A 28 -19.69 11.43 38.87
C ILE A 28 -20.77 10.95 37.88
N VAL A 29 -22.06 11.12 38.19
CA VAL A 29 -23.15 10.76 37.27
C VAL A 29 -23.05 11.53 35.96
N ILE A 30 -22.78 12.82 36.00
CA ILE A 30 -22.59 13.64 34.79
C ILE A 30 -21.38 13.15 33.99
N ILE A 31 -20.24 12.87 34.63
CA ILE A 31 -19.04 12.35 33.95
C ILE A 31 -19.33 11.00 33.27
N LEU A 32 -20.03 10.09 33.94
CA LEU A 32 -20.38 8.78 33.37
C LEU A 32 -21.30 8.91 32.15
N ILE A 33 -22.28 9.81 32.19
CA ILE A 33 -23.15 10.11 31.03
C ILE A 33 -22.32 10.66 29.88
N LEU A 34 -21.44 11.63 30.14
CA LEU A 34 -20.58 12.22 29.11
C LEU A 34 -19.65 11.19 28.48
N ILE A 35 -19.00 10.34 29.27
CA ILE A 35 -18.15 9.25 28.77
C ILE A 35 -18.99 8.26 27.94
N GLY A 36 -20.18 7.88 28.43
CA GLY A 36 -21.09 6.96 27.74
C GLY A 36 -21.50 7.43 26.34
N LEU A 37 -21.65 8.75 26.15
CA LEU A 37 -21.95 9.34 24.84
C LEU A 37 -20.71 9.48 23.95
N LEU A 38 -19.51 9.66 24.52
CA LEU A 38 -18.28 9.89 23.77
C LEU A 38 -17.69 8.63 23.12
N ILE A 39 -17.73 7.49 23.81
CA ILE A 39 -17.09 6.23 23.35
C ILE A 39 -17.53 5.80 21.92
N PRO A 40 -18.84 5.69 21.60
CA PRO A 40 -19.25 5.23 20.27
C PRO A 40 -18.85 6.19 19.15
N ALA A 41 -18.82 7.51 19.42
CA ALA A 41 -18.43 8.51 18.44
C ALA A 41 -16.95 8.42 18.07
N VAL A 42 -16.07 8.12 19.04
CA VAL A 42 -14.63 8.01 18.82
C VAL A 42 -14.28 6.85 17.87
N GLY A 43 -14.98 5.72 17.95
CA GLY A 43 -14.75 4.58 17.07
C GLY A 43 -14.98 4.92 15.59
N ALA A 44 -16.14 5.52 15.27
CA ALA A 44 -16.46 5.92 13.91
C ALA A 44 -15.50 6.99 13.37
N VAL A 45 -15.06 7.92 14.21
CA VAL A 45 -14.07 8.95 13.82
C VAL A 45 -12.71 8.31 13.52
N ARG A 46 -12.26 7.35 14.33
CA ARG A 46 -10.99 6.62 14.09
C ARG A 46 -11.02 5.85 12.78
N LEU A 47 -12.10 5.12 12.50
CA LEU A 47 -12.25 4.39 11.24
C LEU A 47 -12.21 5.34 10.04
N ARG A 48 -12.92 6.47 10.10
CA ARG A 48 -12.87 7.47 9.02
C ARG A 48 -11.48 8.07 8.84
N ALA A 49 -10.73 8.29 9.91
CA ALA A 49 -9.35 8.77 9.85
C ALA A 49 -8.43 7.72 9.20
N GLN A 50 -8.56 6.44 9.54
CA GLN A 50 -7.82 5.35 8.90
C GLN A 50 -8.14 5.26 7.40
N GLN A 51 -9.42 5.29 7.04
CA GLN A 51 -9.83 5.32 5.63
C GLN A 51 -9.28 6.55 4.89
N ALA A 52 -9.23 7.71 5.54
CA ALA A 52 -8.64 8.92 4.96
C ALA A 52 -7.13 8.78 4.75
N ASN A 53 -6.41 8.15 5.68
CA ASN A 53 -4.98 7.87 5.54
C ASN A 53 -4.71 6.94 4.34
N VAL A 54 -5.46 5.86 4.20
CA VAL A 54 -5.36 4.96 3.03
C VAL A 54 -5.66 5.71 1.72
N ARG A 55 -6.67 6.59 1.69
CA ARG A 55 -6.94 7.39 0.48
C ARG A 55 -5.82 8.38 0.16
N ALA A 56 -5.24 9.02 1.16
CA ALA A 56 -4.09 9.91 0.98
C ALA A 56 -2.89 9.12 0.43
N GLU A 57 -2.65 7.90 0.94
CA GLU A 57 -1.62 7.02 0.43
C GLU A 57 -1.87 6.57 -1.02
N ILE A 58 -3.10 6.18 -1.37
CA ILE A 58 -3.48 5.88 -2.76
C ILE A 58 -3.21 7.09 -3.65
N THR A 59 -3.53 8.30 -3.21
CA THR A 59 -3.25 9.53 -3.95
C THR A 59 -1.74 9.72 -4.18
N ASN A 60 -0.92 9.41 -3.17
CA ASN A 60 0.54 9.44 -3.30
C ASN A 60 1.05 8.36 -4.28
N PHE A 61 0.45 7.17 -4.31
CA PHE A 61 0.73 6.18 -5.36
C PHE A 61 0.36 6.70 -6.75
N GLU A 62 -0.79 7.36 -6.92
CA GLU A 62 -1.16 7.94 -8.22
C GLU A 62 -0.13 8.98 -8.69
N ALA A 63 0.42 9.78 -7.77
CA ALA A 63 1.50 10.73 -8.07
C ALA A 63 2.81 10.00 -8.47
N ALA A 64 3.19 8.95 -7.75
CA ALA A 64 4.35 8.12 -8.06
C ALA A 64 4.23 7.40 -9.41
N ILE A 65 3.05 6.84 -9.70
CA ILE A 65 2.73 6.22 -11.00
C ILE A 65 2.79 7.27 -12.12
N THR A 66 2.32 8.49 -11.87
CA THR A 66 2.44 9.59 -12.84
C THR A 66 3.92 9.91 -13.13
N ALA A 67 4.78 9.96 -12.10
CA ALA A 67 6.22 10.15 -12.27
C ALA A 67 6.87 8.98 -13.04
N PHE A 68 6.50 7.74 -12.72
CA PHE A 68 6.93 6.55 -13.47
C PHE A 68 6.52 6.64 -14.95
N ARG A 69 5.27 7.02 -15.23
CA ARG A 69 4.76 7.19 -16.58
C ARG A 69 5.49 8.28 -17.35
N GLN A 70 5.85 9.39 -16.69
CA GLN A 70 6.66 10.43 -17.32
C GLN A 70 8.05 9.92 -17.70
N GLN A 71 8.64 9.05 -16.88
CA GLN A 71 9.96 8.48 -17.13
C GLN A 71 9.94 7.43 -18.25
N PHE A 72 8.94 6.53 -18.27
CA PHE A 72 8.93 5.35 -19.16
C PHE A 72 7.88 5.40 -20.28
N GLY A 73 7.02 6.42 -20.30
CA GLY A 73 5.96 6.56 -21.30
C GLY A 73 4.84 5.53 -21.17
N MET A 74 4.72 4.86 -20.02
CA MET A 74 3.68 3.88 -19.71
C MET A 74 3.42 3.79 -18.22
N ASP A 75 2.20 3.41 -17.84
CA ASP A 75 1.92 3.05 -16.45
C ASP A 75 2.70 1.77 -16.08
N PRO A 76 3.08 1.57 -14.80
CA PRO A 76 3.69 0.31 -14.37
C PRO A 76 2.85 -0.89 -14.83
N PRO A 77 3.47 -2.01 -15.24
CA PRO A 77 2.72 -3.23 -15.47
C PRO A 77 2.21 -3.79 -14.13
N SER A 78 1.19 -4.63 -14.17
CA SER A 78 0.63 -5.32 -12.99
C SER A 78 0.94 -6.82 -12.98
N GLY A 79 1.75 -7.29 -13.92
CA GLY A 79 2.21 -8.67 -13.97
C GLY A 79 3.31 -8.83 -15.00
N ILE A 80 4.43 -9.41 -14.59
CA ILE A 80 5.62 -9.61 -15.42
C ILE A 80 6.47 -10.75 -14.87
N VAL A 81 7.14 -11.49 -15.76
CA VAL A 81 8.14 -12.47 -15.36
C VAL A 81 9.51 -11.93 -15.73
N LEU A 82 10.38 -11.79 -14.73
CA LEU A 82 11.78 -11.40 -14.88
C LEU A 82 12.67 -12.62 -14.68
N HIS A 83 13.86 -12.57 -15.25
CA HIS A 83 14.85 -13.61 -15.08
C HIS A 83 16.21 -13.01 -14.76
N GLU A 84 16.87 -13.64 -13.82
CA GLU A 84 18.22 -13.31 -13.39
C GLU A 84 19.28 -13.96 -14.26
N ALA A 85 18.98 -15.15 -14.79
CA ALA A 85 19.93 -15.90 -15.59
C ALA A 85 20.25 -15.21 -16.93
N ALA A 86 21.53 -15.18 -17.28
CA ALA A 86 21.98 -14.76 -18.60
C ALA A 86 21.35 -15.65 -19.69
N ASN A 87 20.86 -15.03 -20.76
CA ASN A 87 20.24 -15.72 -21.90
C ASN A 87 19.02 -16.59 -21.53
N ALA A 88 18.31 -16.25 -20.45
CA ALA A 88 17.08 -16.93 -20.07
C ALA A 88 16.03 -16.92 -21.20
N SER A 89 15.10 -17.89 -21.14
CA SER A 89 14.00 -18.00 -22.10
C SER A 89 12.82 -17.11 -21.69
N TRP A 90 12.93 -15.81 -21.95
CA TRP A 90 11.86 -14.84 -21.67
C TRP A 90 10.62 -15.05 -22.54
N ASP A 91 9.44 -14.94 -21.92
CA ASP A 91 8.20 -14.82 -22.68
C ASP A 91 8.13 -13.49 -23.45
N GLN A 92 7.40 -13.49 -24.57
CA GLN A 92 7.36 -12.34 -25.48
C GLN A 92 6.75 -11.08 -24.82
N ARG A 93 5.80 -11.24 -23.89
CA ARG A 93 5.14 -10.11 -23.22
C ARG A 93 6.11 -9.44 -22.27
N SER A 94 6.71 -10.19 -21.34
CA SER A 94 7.64 -9.63 -20.35
C SER A 94 8.86 -9.01 -21.01
N LYS A 95 9.42 -9.68 -22.03
CA LYS A 95 10.51 -9.12 -22.86
C LYS A 95 10.12 -7.80 -23.53
N GLY A 96 8.89 -7.70 -24.04
CA GLY A 96 8.36 -6.49 -24.67
C GLY A 96 8.16 -5.35 -23.67
N LEU A 97 7.68 -5.65 -22.45
CA LEU A 97 7.53 -4.66 -21.37
C LEU A 97 8.88 -4.11 -20.93
N VAL A 98 9.87 -4.98 -20.67
CA VAL A 98 11.24 -4.56 -20.32
C VAL A 98 11.84 -3.71 -21.43
N ARG A 99 11.71 -4.10 -22.70
CA ARG A 99 12.20 -3.31 -23.84
C ARG A 99 11.52 -1.95 -23.98
N LYS A 100 10.26 -1.82 -23.57
CA LYS A 100 9.55 -0.54 -23.60
C LYS A 100 10.09 0.42 -22.53
N MET A 101 10.39 -0.09 -21.33
CA MET A 101 10.97 0.71 -20.23
C MET A 101 12.47 0.99 -20.43
N TRP A 102 13.24 -0.04 -20.78
CA TRP A 102 14.68 0.00 -20.99
C TRP A 102 15.04 -0.60 -22.35
N SER A 103 15.03 0.24 -23.38
CA SER A 103 15.27 -0.18 -24.76
C SER A 103 16.64 -0.84 -24.96
N GLN A 104 17.63 -0.49 -24.15
CA GLN A 104 19.00 -1.02 -24.20
C GLN A 104 19.24 -2.24 -23.31
N TYR A 105 18.22 -2.74 -22.59
CA TYR A 105 18.36 -3.88 -21.68
C TYR A 105 19.08 -5.06 -22.34
N ASN A 106 20.10 -5.59 -21.67
CA ASN A 106 20.89 -6.71 -22.18
C ASN A 106 20.45 -8.04 -21.57
N PHE A 107 19.59 -8.76 -22.28
CA PHE A 107 19.10 -10.09 -21.90
C PHE A 107 20.18 -11.19 -21.88
N GLY A 108 21.40 -10.90 -22.36
CA GLY A 108 22.50 -11.85 -22.35
C GLY A 108 23.39 -11.77 -21.12
N LEU A 109 23.08 -10.88 -20.17
CA LEU A 109 23.82 -10.71 -18.93
C LEU A 109 22.98 -11.21 -17.75
N ALA A 110 23.66 -11.76 -16.76
CA ALA A 110 23.02 -12.12 -15.50
C ALA A 110 22.84 -10.88 -14.61
N CYS A 111 21.85 -10.92 -13.73
CA CYS A 111 21.62 -9.95 -12.68
C CYS A 111 21.08 -10.64 -11.43
N ASP A 112 21.32 -10.05 -10.27
CA ASP A 112 20.74 -10.46 -8.98
C ASP A 112 19.71 -9.37 -8.62
N ILE A 113 18.42 -9.69 -8.84
CA ILE A 113 17.29 -8.76 -8.72
C ILE A 113 16.80 -8.71 -7.28
N ASN A 114 16.75 -9.87 -6.60
CA ASN A 114 16.24 -10.06 -5.25
C ASN A 114 17.31 -9.92 -4.15
N GLY A 115 18.58 -9.75 -4.54
CA GLY A 115 19.71 -9.52 -3.64
C GLY A 115 20.13 -10.74 -2.82
N ASP A 116 19.78 -11.97 -3.22
CA ASP A 116 20.08 -13.17 -2.45
C ASP A 116 21.42 -13.84 -2.81
N GLY A 117 22.10 -13.33 -3.84
CA GLY A 117 23.39 -13.82 -4.33
C GLY A 117 23.28 -15.02 -5.29
N ASP A 118 22.08 -15.54 -5.55
CA ASP A 118 21.78 -16.35 -6.72
C ASP A 118 21.54 -15.43 -7.93
N THR A 119 21.77 -15.96 -9.14
CA THR A 119 21.47 -15.25 -10.39
C THR A 119 20.73 -16.15 -11.36
N THR A 120 20.07 -17.18 -10.85
CA THR A 120 19.37 -18.19 -11.65
C THR A 120 17.86 -18.14 -11.49
N ASP A 121 17.36 -17.23 -10.67
CA ASP A 121 15.95 -17.17 -10.33
C ASP A 121 15.07 -16.64 -11.46
N THR A 122 13.80 -17.02 -11.33
CA THR A 122 12.69 -16.48 -12.10
C THR A 122 11.79 -15.73 -11.15
N ILE A 123 11.63 -14.43 -11.37
CA ILE A 123 10.84 -13.53 -10.53
C ILE A 123 9.50 -13.28 -11.23
N ALA A 124 8.42 -13.93 -10.78
CA ALA A 124 7.10 -13.89 -11.40
C ALA A 124 6.15 -12.93 -10.69
N LEU A 125 6.44 -11.63 -10.81
CA LEU A 125 5.70 -10.57 -10.12
C LEU A 125 4.21 -10.51 -10.49
N ASN A 126 3.37 -10.50 -9.45
CA ASN A 126 1.92 -10.36 -9.47
C ASN A 126 1.48 -8.89 -9.26
N ALA A 127 0.16 -8.65 -9.20
CA ALA A 127 -0.42 -7.30 -9.07
C ALA A 127 -0.11 -6.57 -7.74
N GLY A 128 0.19 -7.29 -6.66
CA GLY A 128 0.64 -6.72 -5.39
C GLY A 128 2.12 -6.35 -5.42
N GLU A 129 2.96 -7.26 -5.91
CA GLU A 129 4.42 -7.10 -5.95
C GLU A 129 4.85 -6.05 -6.99
N CYS A 130 4.17 -6.00 -8.14
CA CYS A 130 4.47 -5.01 -9.18
C CYS A 130 4.37 -3.57 -8.67
N LEU A 131 3.46 -3.27 -7.74
CA LEU A 131 3.36 -1.94 -7.16
C LEU A 131 4.67 -1.55 -6.45
N VAL A 132 5.19 -2.47 -5.63
CA VAL A 132 6.43 -2.25 -4.88
C VAL A 132 7.63 -2.26 -5.80
N PHE A 133 7.74 -3.23 -6.70
CA PHE A 133 8.87 -3.34 -7.60
C PHE A 133 9.01 -2.11 -8.51
N PHE A 134 7.94 -1.64 -9.15
CA PHE A 134 8.05 -0.54 -10.11
C PHE A 134 8.12 0.85 -9.47
N LEU A 135 7.52 1.04 -8.29
CA LEU A 135 7.62 2.32 -7.58
C LEU A 135 8.82 2.37 -6.63
N GLY A 136 9.29 1.23 -6.14
CA GLY A 136 10.36 1.11 -5.16
C GLY A 136 11.69 0.71 -5.79
N GLY A 137 11.70 -0.09 -6.86
CA GLY A 137 12.89 -0.59 -7.54
C GLY A 137 13.19 -2.07 -7.26
N VAL A 138 14.44 -2.46 -7.54
CA VAL A 138 14.97 -3.76 -7.10
C VAL A 138 14.96 -3.85 -5.58
N TYR A 139 14.84 -5.07 -5.07
CA TYR A 139 14.61 -5.31 -3.64
C TYR A 139 15.60 -6.32 -3.09
N GLU A 140 15.68 -6.37 -1.77
CA GLU A 140 16.48 -7.33 -1.03
C GLU A 140 15.79 -7.69 0.27
N LYS A 141 15.80 -8.99 0.61
CA LYS A 141 15.47 -9.48 1.94
C LYS A 141 16.75 -9.70 2.72
N THR A 142 17.08 -8.74 3.55
CA THR A 142 18.35 -8.72 4.28
C THR A 142 18.36 -9.69 5.46
N SER A 143 19.56 -9.96 5.97
CA SER A 143 19.78 -10.91 7.08
C SER A 143 19.05 -10.55 8.39
N ASP A 144 18.66 -9.28 8.57
CA ASP A 144 17.86 -8.81 9.70
C ASP A 144 16.34 -9.09 9.53
N GLY A 145 15.95 -9.71 8.41
CA GLY A 145 14.59 -10.15 8.11
C GLY A 145 13.69 -9.08 7.49
N TYR A 146 14.23 -7.90 7.19
CA TYR A 146 13.48 -6.79 6.59
C TYR A 146 13.65 -6.74 5.09
N PHE A 147 12.65 -6.20 4.40
CA PHE A 147 12.75 -5.87 2.99
C PHE A 147 13.27 -4.46 2.79
N ARG A 148 14.08 -4.28 1.76
CA ARG A 148 14.60 -2.99 1.30
C ARG A 148 14.38 -2.88 -0.19
N VAL A 149 14.16 -1.65 -0.68
CA VAL A 149 14.02 -1.33 -2.11
C VAL A 149 14.97 -0.20 -2.47
N TYR A 150 15.56 -0.25 -3.66
CA TYR A 150 16.72 0.59 -4.01
C TYR A 150 16.56 1.46 -5.27
N GLY A 151 15.37 1.61 -5.82
CA GLY A 151 15.16 2.19 -7.15
C GLY A 151 15.75 1.32 -8.26
N PHE A 152 15.86 1.82 -9.48
CA PHE A 152 16.55 1.13 -10.58
C PHE A 152 17.91 1.79 -10.89
N SER A 153 18.85 1.04 -11.46
CA SER A 153 20.08 1.65 -11.99
C SER A 153 19.77 2.57 -13.17
N LYS A 154 20.46 3.71 -13.23
CA LYS A 154 20.43 4.59 -14.42
C LYS A 154 21.15 3.98 -15.62
N ASN A 155 21.88 2.87 -15.47
CA ASN A 155 22.43 2.13 -16.58
C ASN A 155 21.29 1.45 -17.37
N PRO A 156 20.92 1.94 -18.56
CA PRO A 156 19.77 1.42 -19.30
C PRO A 156 20.00 0.01 -19.86
N ALA A 157 21.23 -0.48 -19.90
CA ALA A 157 21.54 -1.87 -20.28
C ALA A 157 21.41 -2.85 -19.12
N ARG A 158 21.51 -2.36 -17.88
CA ARG A 158 21.48 -3.16 -16.63
C ARG A 158 20.70 -2.43 -15.51
N PRO A 159 19.40 -2.17 -15.70
CA PRO A 159 18.58 -1.41 -14.76
C PRO A 159 18.33 -2.14 -13.44
N PHE A 160 18.44 -3.47 -13.41
CA PHE A 160 18.19 -4.27 -12.21
C PHE A 160 19.44 -4.52 -11.36
N LEU A 161 20.48 -3.71 -11.50
CA LEU A 161 21.66 -3.86 -10.66
C LEU A 161 21.38 -3.39 -9.24
N ASN A 162 21.56 -4.30 -8.29
CA ASN A 162 21.61 -3.96 -6.90
C ASN A 162 22.82 -3.07 -6.59
N PRO A 163 22.66 -2.05 -5.74
CA PRO A 163 23.79 -1.22 -5.35
C PRO A 163 24.87 -2.06 -4.65
N GLY A 164 26.14 -1.73 -4.86
CA GLY A 164 27.28 -2.41 -4.21
C GLY A 164 27.62 -3.83 -4.68
N HIS A 165 26.86 -4.46 -5.59
CA HIS A 165 27.01 -5.88 -5.92
C HIS A 165 27.82 -6.21 -7.20
N ASP A 166 28.08 -5.25 -8.10
CA ASP A 166 28.91 -5.50 -9.29
C ASP A 166 29.98 -4.41 -9.51
N PRO A 167 31.23 -4.62 -9.04
CA PRO A 167 32.34 -3.67 -9.21
C PRO A 167 32.69 -3.33 -10.68
N GLY A 168 32.22 -4.13 -11.65
CA GLY A 168 32.44 -3.93 -13.07
C GLY A 168 31.38 -3.07 -13.77
N ASP A 169 30.33 -2.65 -13.08
CA ASP A 169 29.28 -1.80 -13.67
C ASP A 169 29.69 -0.31 -13.70
N PRO A 170 29.46 0.43 -14.81
CA PRO A 170 29.70 1.88 -14.85
C PRO A 170 28.87 2.69 -13.85
N GLY A 171 27.81 2.12 -13.29
CA GLY A 171 26.99 2.70 -12.21
C GLY A 171 27.29 2.12 -10.82
N TYR A 172 28.37 1.35 -10.67
CA TYR A 172 28.77 0.76 -9.39
C TYR A 172 29.11 1.84 -8.36
N VAL A 173 28.44 1.78 -7.22
CA VAL A 173 28.82 2.49 -6.00
C VAL A 173 28.96 1.45 -4.91
N ALA A 174 30.19 1.25 -4.40
CA ALA A 174 30.45 0.31 -3.31
C ALA A 174 29.71 0.77 -2.03
N ASN A 175 28.96 -0.14 -1.40
CA ASN A 175 28.33 0.07 -0.09
C ASN A 175 27.47 1.32 0.04
N ASP A 176 26.60 1.64 -0.94
CA ASP A 176 25.81 2.84 -0.78
C ASP A 176 24.62 2.69 0.16
N GLY A 177 24.02 1.51 0.36
CA GLY A 177 22.92 1.33 1.32
C GLY A 177 21.82 2.40 1.23
N PHE A 178 21.55 2.93 0.02
CA PHE A 178 20.73 4.13 -0.20
C PHE A 178 21.29 5.42 0.44
N SER A 179 22.59 5.65 0.31
CA SER A 179 23.18 6.94 0.63
C SER A 179 22.58 7.97 -0.31
N ALA A 180 22.06 9.08 0.22
CA ALA A 180 21.54 10.21 -0.55
C ALA A 180 22.55 10.79 -1.58
N ALA A 181 23.81 10.35 -1.53
CA ALA A 181 24.84 10.66 -2.52
C ALA A 181 24.81 9.74 -3.77
N ASN A 182 24.06 8.63 -3.78
CA ASN A 182 23.94 7.76 -4.96
C ASN A 182 23.01 8.39 -6.01
N THR A 183 23.60 9.26 -6.83
CA THR A 183 22.94 9.88 -7.98
C THR A 183 22.75 8.93 -9.16
N GLY A 184 23.23 7.69 -9.08
CA GLY A 184 23.14 6.65 -10.11
C GLY A 184 21.81 5.88 -10.13
N ARG A 185 20.87 6.19 -9.22
CA ARG A 185 19.57 5.53 -9.15
C ARG A 185 18.45 6.35 -9.79
N LEU A 186 17.52 5.64 -10.40
CA LEU A 186 16.26 6.13 -10.90
C LEU A 186 15.16 5.65 -9.95
N GLY A 187 14.53 6.61 -9.26
CA GLY A 187 13.61 6.32 -8.16
C GLY A 187 14.33 6.15 -6.80
N PRO A 188 13.63 5.66 -5.77
CA PRO A 188 12.24 5.19 -5.83
C PRO A 188 11.27 6.33 -6.23
N PHE A 189 10.21 5.98 -6.93
CA PHE A 189 9.11 6.90 -7.24
C PHE A 189 8.18 7.11 -6.04
N PHE A 190 8.20 6.17 -5.09
CA PHE A 190 7.46 6.22 -3.84
C PHE A 190 8.33 5.73 -2.67
N GLU A 191 8.32 6.47 -1.57
CA GLU A 191 9.04 6.10 -0.34
C GLU A 191 8.18 5.18 0.52
N PHE A 192 8.51 3.88 0.52
CA PHE A 192 7.80 2.88 1.29
C PHE A 192 8.28 2.82 2.75
N ASP A 193 7.34 2.73 3.69
CA ASP A 193 7.61 2.30 5.06
C ASP A 193 7.96 0.80 5.11
N ALA A 194 9.24 0.48 5.33
CA ALA A 194 9.74 -0.89 5.32
C ALA A 194 9.07 -1.83 6.34
N SER A 195 8.42 -1.29 7.39
CA SER A 195 7.69 -2.11 8.36
C SER A 195 6.40 -2.72 7.82
N ARG A 196 5.94 -2.27 6.65
CA ARG A 196 4.71 -2.71 5.99
C ARG A 196 4.94 -3.63 4.79
N PHE A 197 6.19 -4.00 4.53
CA PHE A 197 6.47 -5.03 3.53
C PHE A 197 6.09 -6.42 4.07
N VAL A 198 5.49 -7.21 3.19
CA VAL A 198 5.12 -8.61 3.42
C VAL A 198 5.44 -9.39 2.15
N ASP A 199 5.55 -10.70 2.26
CA ASP A 199 5.60 -11.62 1.13
C ASP A 199 4.48 -12.64 1.36
N THR A 200 3.35 -12.45 0.68
CA THR A 200 2.12 -13.23 0.93
C THR A 200 2.01 -14.48 0.10
N ASP A 201 2.78 -14.59 -0.97
CA ASP A 201 2.72 -15.71 -1.91
C ASP A 201 4.00 -16.56 -1.95
N ALA A 202 4.96 -16.34 -1.04
CA ALA A 202 6.19 -17.12 -0.82
C ALA A 202 6.04 -18.66 -0.98
N ALA A 203 4.89 -19.21 -0.60
CA ALA A 203 4.62 -20.65 -0.67
C ALA A 203 4.21 -21.14 -2.08
N SER A 204 3.75 -20.24 -2.94
CA SER A 204 3.27 -20.49 -4.30
C SER A 204 4.11 -19.84 -5.40
N ALA A 205 4.93 -18.85 -5.07
CA ALA A 205 5.88 -18.23 -5.98
C ALA A 205 7.00 -19.22 -6.38
N PRO A 206 7.64 -19.03 -7.55
CA PRO A 206 8.93 -19.63 -7.86
C PRO A 206 9.91 -19.55 -6.68
N ALA A 207 10.72 -20.60 -6.51
CA ALA A 207 11.79 -20.58 -5.52
C ALA A 207 12.74 -19.39 -5.80
N GLY A 208 13.15 -18.69 -4.73
CA GLY A 208 14.05 -17.54 -4.82
C GLY A 208 13.33 -16.19 -4.98
N GLU A 209 12.08 -16.14 -5.48
CA GLU A 209 11.43 -14.86 -5.83
C GLU A 209 11.43 -13.82 -4.69
N ASN A 210 10.89 -14.18 -3.52
CA ASN A 210 10.88 -13.34 -2.31
C ASN A 210 10.47 -11.87 -2.57
N ALA A 211 9.55 -11.60 -3.49
CA ALA A 211 9.19 -10.24 -3.84
C ALA A 211 8.23 -9.64 -2.78
N PRO A 212 8.48 -8.41 -2.31
CA PRO A 212 7.63 -7.81 -1.29
C PRO A 212 6.36 -7.19 -1.89
N GLU A 213 5.21 -7.40 -1.25
CA GLU A 213 4.03 -6.57 -1.39
C GLU A 213 3.90 -5.57 -0.23
N TYR A 214 2.95 -4.64 -0.34
CA TYR A 214 2.82 -3.53 0.60
C TYR A 214 1.47 -3.48 1.30
N LEU A 215 1.49 -3.61 2.63
CA LEU A 215 0.31 -3.48 3.48
C LEU A 215 -0.19 -2.03 3.55
N ASP A 216 -1.51 -1.86 3.59
CA ASP A 216 -2.10 -0.55 3.84
C ASP A 216 -1.90 -0.07 5.28
N SER A 217 -2.30 1.17 5.54
CA SER A 217 -2.09 1.82 6.84
C SER A 217 -3.07 1.39 7.94
N PHE A 218 -3.97 0.43 7.70
CA PHE A 218 -4.83 -0.09 8.76
C PHE A 218 -3.99 -0.86 9.80
N PRO A 219 -4.28 -0.69 11.11
CA PRO A 219 -3.58 -1.45 12.14
C PRO A 219 -3.74 -2.95 11.95
N SER A 220 -2.66 -3.72 12.02
CA SER A 220 -2.67 -5.18 11.88
C SER A 220 -3.19 -5.69 10.52
N GLN A 221 -3.08 -4.87 9.48
CA GLN A 221 -3.36 -5.27 8.11
C GLN A 221 -2.55 -6.53 7.73
N GLN A 222 -3.19 -7.43 6.98
CA GLN A 222 -2.59 -8.71 6.56
C GLN A 222 -2.59 -8.89 5.04
N ARG A 223 -3.38 -8.09 4.33
CA ARG A 223 -3.48 -8.13 2.87
C ARG A 223 -2.85 -6.87 2.28
N PRO A 224 -1.98 -7.00 1.27
CA PRO A 224 -1.33 -5.86 0.65
C PRO A 224 -2.30 -5.10 -0.25
N TYR A 225 -1.92 -3.91 -0.73
CA TYR A 225 -2.63 -3.28 -1.85
C TYR A 225 -2.54 -4.13 -3.12
N ILE A 226 -3.54 -4.01 -3.98
CA ILE A 226 -3.50 -4.54 -5.34
C ILE A 226 -3.46 -3.38 -6.34
N TYR A 227 -2.51 -3.44 -7.27
CA TYR A 227 -2.39 -2.51 -8.40
C TYR A 227 -2.62 -3.24 -9.71
N LEU A 228 -3.56 -2.75 -10.52
CA LEU A 228 -3.89 -3.34 -11.81
C LEU A 228 -3.79 -2.32 -12.91
N SER A 229 -2.96 -2.61 -13.91
CA SER A 229 -2.77 -1.78 -15.08
C SER A 229 -3.76 -2.18 -16.17
N SER A 230 -4.34 -1.20 -16.85
CA SER A 230 -5.08 -1.44 -18.09
C SER A 230 -4.17 -1.47 -19.32
N TYR A 231 -2.85 -1.43 -19.12
CA TYR A 231 -1.83 -1.45 -20.17
C TYR A 231 -2.08 -0.39 -21.24
N ASP A 232 -2.20 0.86 -20.80
CA ASP A 232 -2.50 2.03 -21.62
C ASP A 232 -3.85 1.90 -22.38
N GLY A 233 -4.85 1.27 -21.76
CA GLY A 233 -6.19 1.09 -22.34
C GLY A 233 -6.38 -0.14 -23.20
N ARG A 234 -5.44 -1.09 -23.20
CA ARG A 234 -5.57 -2.40 -23.86
C ARG A 234 -6.46 -3.37 -23.07
N GLY A 235 -6.77 -3.04 -21.83
CA GLY A 235 -7.64 -3.81 -20.95
C GLY A 235 -6.87 -4.40 -19.76
N TYR A 236 -7.63 -4.74 -18.72
CA TYR A 236 -7.11 -5.39 -17.53
C TYR A 236 -6.92 -6.89 -17.78
N ARG A 237 -5.84 -7.45 -17.23
CA ARG A 237 -5.55 -8.88 -17.33
C ARG A 237 -5.86 -9.56 -16.02
N THR A 238 -6.87 -10.43 -16.01
CA THR A 238 -7.24 -11.20 -14.82
C THR A 238 -6.22 -12.28 -14.45
N ALA A 239 -5.29 -12.62 -15.34
CA ALA A 239 -4.16 -13.48 -14.98
C ALA A 239 -3.21 -12.79 -13.98
N ASP A 240 -3.16 -11.46 -13.97
CA ASP A 240 -2.27 -10.68 -13.11
C ASP A 240 -2.78 -10.63 -11.64
N ILE A 241 -4.05 -11.01 -11.38
CA ILE A 241 -4.64 -11.11 -10.02
C ILE A 241 -4.65 -12.55 -9.47
N ALA A 242 -4.06 -13.51 -10.16
CA ALA A 242 -3.99 -14.86 -9.62
C ALA A 242 -3.23 -14.85 -8.28
N GLY A 243 -3.72 -15.59 -7.27
CA GLY A 243 -3.10 -15.66 -5.95
C GLY A 243 -3.46 -14.53 -4.98
N THR A 244 -3.96 -13.38 -5.47
CA THR A 244 -4.24 -12.20 -4.62
C THR A 244 -5.54 -12.28 -3.82
N GLY A 245 -6.38 -13.29 -4.11
CA GLY A 245 -7.72 -13.46 -3.53
C GLY A 245 -8.83 -12.79 -4.34
N MET A 246 -8.49 -11.94 -5.31
CA MET A 246 -9.46 -11.37 -6.26
C MET A 246 -9.64 -12.28 -7.48
N SER A 247 -10.83 -12.22 -8.11
CA SER A 247 -11.12 -12.96 -9.35
C SER A 247 -11.47 -12.07 -10.54
N SER A 248 -11.72 -10.78 -10.31
CA SER A 248 -12.02 -9.80 -11.35
C SER A 248 -11.60 -8.37 -10.93
N VAL A 249 -11.46 -7.48 -11.92
CA VAL A 249 -11.39 -6.03 -11.68
C VAL A 249 -12.80 -5.45 -11.52
N TYR A 250 -12.90 -4.18 -11.12
CA TYR A 250 -14.19 -3.51 -11.03
C TYR A 250 -14.68 -2.95 -12.37
N TYR A 251 -15.95 -3.20 -12.68
CA TYR A 251 -16.66 -2.74 -13.87
C TYR A 251 -17.85 -1.88 -13.50
N GLN A 252 -18.20 -0.92 -14.36
CA GLN A 252 -19.44 -0.16 -14.24
C GLN A 252 -20.63 -1.09 -14.50
N GLY A 253 -21.49 -1.28 -13.51
CA GLY A 253 -22.67 -2.12 -13.66
C GLY A 253 -23.37 -2.47 -12.35
N ASN A 254 -24.48 -3.19 -12.45
CA ASN A 254 -25.23 -3.62 -11.27
C ASN A 254 -24.45 -4.70 -10.48
N PRO A 255 -24.11 -4.48 -9.20
CA PRO A 255 -23.33 -5.44 -8.41
C PRO A 255 -24.03 -6.79 -8.20
N SER A 256 -25.34 -6.88 -8.36
CA SER A 256 -26.12 -8.13 -8.34
C SER A 256 -26.01 -8.97 -9.62
N SER A 257 -25.20 -8.56 -10.59
CA SER A 257 -25.02 -9.26 -11.87
C SER A 257 -23.55 -9.36 -12.24
N ALA A 258 -23.16 -10.45 -12.90
CA ALA A 258 -21.80 -10.60 -13.40
C ALA A 258 -21.51 -9.60 -14.54
N PRO A 259 -20.26 -9.14 -14.70
CA PRO A 259 -19.86 -8.34 -15.86
C PRO A 259 -20.02 -9.17 -17.15
N SER A 260 -20.41 -8.48 -18.22
CA SER A 260 -20.44 -9.04 -19.58
C SER A 260 -19.11 -8.78 -20.29
N ASN A 261 -18.90 -9.40 -21.45
CA ASN A 261 -17.75 -9.12 -22.32
C ASN A 261 -17.64 -7.64 -22.77
N ASN A 262 -18.76 -6.91 -22.75
CA ASN A 262 -18.82 -5.50 -23.13
C ASN A 262 -18.89 -4.55 -21.92
N SER A 263 -18.75 -5.08 -20.69
CA SER A 263 -18.74 -4.24 -19.49
C SER A 263 -17.56 -3.27 -19.53
N THR A 264 -17.82 -2.01 -19.19
CA THR A 264 -16.78 -0.97 -19.15
C THR A 264 -16.08 -1.01 -17.79
N PRO A 265 -14.78 -1.33 -17.73
CA PRO A 265 -14.07 -1.33 -16.46
C PRO A 265 -13.94 0.10 -15.92
N TYR A 266 -13.97 0.26 -14.61
CA TYR A 266 -13.54 1.52 -14.00
C TYR A 266 -12.10 1.81 -14.40
N LYS A 267 -11.77 3.09 -14.63
CA LYS A 267 -10.42 3.54 -15.00
C LYS A 267 -9.86 2.85 -16.26
N SER A 268 -10.71 2.50 -17.23
CA SER A 268 -10.42 1.68 -18.42
C SER A 268 -9.13 1.99 -19.21
N LYS A 269 -8.61 3.22 -19.16
CA LYS A 269 -7.38 3.65 -19.86
C LYS A 269 -6.19 3.97 -18.93
N SER A 270 -6.24 3.51 -17.69
CA SER A 270 -5.24 3.77 -16.66
C SER A 270 -5.08 2.55 -15.75
N TYR A 271 -5.39 2.66 -14.46
CA TYR A 271 -5.16 1.60 -13.48
C TYR A 271 -6.18 1.66 -12.33
N GLN A 272 -6.37 0.52 -11.66
CA GLN A 272 -7.13 0.40 -10.44
C GLN A 272 -6.17 0.09 -9.28
N ILE A 273 -6.28 0.85 -8.20
CA ILE A 273 -5.61 0.57 -6.92
C ILE A 273 -6.69 0.22 -5.91
N ILE A 274 -6.50 -0.88 -5.19
CA ILE A 274 -7.49 -1.42 -4.27
C ILE A 274 -6.80 -1.75 -2.94
N SER A 275 -7.31 -1.19 -1.85
CA SER A 275 -7.00 -1.65 -0.49
C SER A 275 -8.10 -2.60 -0.01
N PRO A 276 -7.74 -3.62 0.78
CA PRO A 276 -8.65 -4.59 1.38
C PRO A 276 -9.44 -4.01 2.56
N GLY A 277 -9.29 -2.72 2.90
CA GLY A 277 -10.09 -2.09 3.94
C GLY A 277 -9.76 -2.57 5.36
N ALA A 278 -10.73 -2.34 6.26
CA ALA A 278 -10.62 -2.56 7.69
C ALA A 278 -10.85 -4.03 8.10
N ASP A 279 -11.50 -4.82 7.26
CA ASP A 279 -11.73 -6.25 7.50
C ASP A 279 -10.63 -7.16 6.93
N TYR A 280 -9.67 -6.57 6.20
CA TYR A 280 -8.54 -7.25 5.55
C TYR A 280 -8.97 -8.22 4.46
N GLN A 281 -10.10 -7.99 3.82
CA GLN A 281 -10.62 -8.83 2.76
C GLN A 281 -10.73 -8.06 1.45
N PHE A 282 -10.23 -8.70 0.40
CA PHE A 282 -10.72 -8.38 -0.93
C PHE A 282 -11.96 -9.19 -1.17
N GLY A 283 -12.98 -8.61 -1.76
CA GLY A 283 -13.94 -9.46 -2.45
C GLY A 283 -13.55 -9.73 -3.90
N THR A 284 -14.53 -10.24 -4.62
CA THR A 284 -14.33 -10.89 -5.91
C THR A 284 -14.10 -9.91 -7.07
N GLY A 285 -14.41 -8.63 -6.87
CA GLY A 285 -14.49 -7.65 -7.95
C GLY A 285 -15.70 -7.89 -8.85
N GLY A 286 -15.72 -7.30 -10.05
CA GLY A 286 -16.83 -7.38 -10.98
C GLY A 286 -17.66 -6.10 -11.02
N ASN A 287 -18.95 -6.19 -11.31
CA ASN A 287 -19.78 -5.00 -11.46
C ASN A 287 -19.90 -4.23 -10.13
N TYR A 288 -19.82 -2.91 -10.22
CA TYR A 288 -19.98 -1.96 -9.11
C TYR A 288 -20.73 -0.70 -9.60
N ASP A 289 -21.64 -0.21 -8.77
CA ASP A 289 -22.44 1.00 -8.98
C ASP A 289 -22.40 1.83 -7.69
N PRO A 290 -21.90 3.08 -7.70
CA PRO A 290 -21.82 3.93 -6.51
C PRO A 290 -23.16 4.25 -5.85
N ASN A 291 -24.29 3.88 -6.45
CA ASN A 291 -25.63 4.10 -5.92
C ASN A 291 -26.29 2.82 -5.38
N LYS A 292 -25.60 1.68 -5.43
CA LYS A 292 -26.15 0.39 -4.99
C LYS A 292 -25.17 -0.30 -4.07
N ASN A 293 -25.70 -0.85 -2.99
CA ASN A 293 -24.89 -1.67 -2.11
C ASN A 293 -24.57 -3.02 -2.76
N PHE A 294 -23.50 -3.66 -2.30
CA PHE A 294 -23.22 -5.03 -2.68
C PHE A 294 -24.32 -6.00 -2.23
N PRO A 295 -24.65 -7.01 -3.04
CA PRO A 295 -25.65 -8.01 -2.70
C PRO A 295 -25.15 -8.99 -1.62
N ALA A 296 -26.07 -9.45 -0.77
CA ALA A 296 -25.85 -10.63 0.08
C ALA A 296 -26.26 -11.94 -0.63
N THR A 297 -27.05 -11.86 -1.70
CA THR A 297 -27.56 -13.02 -2.47
C THR A 297 -27.64 -12.70 -3.97
N PRO A 298 -27.52 -13.71 -4.86
CA PRO A 298 -27.23 -15.12 -4.59
C PRO A 298 -25.75 -15.40 -4.26
N VAL A 299 -24.87 -14.44 -4.53
CA VAL A 299 -23.45 -14.45 -4.14
C VAL A 299 -23.24 -13.29 -3.19
N ASP A 300 -22.72 -13.57 -2.01
CA ASP A 300 -22.41 -12.54 -1.01
C ASP A 300 -21.15 -11.78 -1.41
N ARG A 301 -21.31 -10.48 -1.66
CA ARG A 301 -20.22 -9.54 -1.96
C ARG A 301 -20.13 -8.44 -0.91
N THR A 302 -20.76 -8.61 0.24
CA THR A 302 -20.77 -7.59 1.31
C THR A 302 -19.40 -7.37 1.94
N MET A 303 -18.48 -8.33 1.84
CA MET A 303 -17.06 -8.14 2.17
C MET A 303 -16.36 -7.09 1.30
N GLU A 304 -16.91 -6.72 0.14
CA GLU A 304 -16.32 -5.66 -0.69
C GLU A 304 -16.62 -4.26 -0.13
N ALA A 305 -17.49 -4.16 0.88
CA ALA A 305 -18.17 -2.94 1.28
C ALA A 305 -17.24 -1.84 1.86
N ASP A 306 -16.09 -2.26 2.40
CA ASP A 306 -15.13 -1.38 3.06
C ASP A 306 -13.83 -1.21 2.27
N ASN A 307 -13.65 -1.91 1.14
CA ASN A 307 -12.52 -1.72 0.24
C ASN A 307 -12.43 -0.26 -0.20
N ILE A 308 -11.19 0.23 -0.32
CA ILE A 308 -10.88 1.61 -0.70
C ILE A 308 -10.19 1.59 -2.05
N THR A 309 -10.61 2.46 -2.96
CA THR A 309 -10.11 2.46 -4.34
C THR A 309 -9.80 3.85 -4.86
N ASN A 310 -9.07 3.92 -5.96
CA ASN A 310 -8.74 5.19 -6.63
C ASN A 310 -9.83 5.70 -7.60
N PHE A 311 -10.98 5.05 -7.65
CA PHE A 311 -12.11 5.44 -8.52
C PHE A 311 -13.39 5.77 -7.74
N VAL A 312 -13.36 5.68 -6.41
CA VAL A 312 -14.45 6.08 -5.50
C VAL A 312 -13.90 6.99 -4.41
N SER A 313 -14.64 8.05 -4.05
CA SER A 313 -14.25 8.99 -2.98
C SER A 313 -14.38 8.42 -1.55
N GLY A 314 -14.90 7.20 -1.42
CA GLY A 314 -15.32 6.55 -0.18
C GLY A 314 -14.79 5.13 -0.08
N THR A 315 -15.48 4.27 0.67
CA THR A 315 -15.36 2.81 0.48
C THR A 315 -16.33 2.39 -0.63
N LEU A 316 -16.15 1.19 -1.17
CA LEU A 316 -17.11 0.62 -2.10
C LEU A 316 -18.37 0.22 -1.31
N LYS A 317 -19.43 1.01 -1.24
CA LYS A 317 -20.64 0.62 -0.47
C LYS A 317 -21.55 -0.37 -1.22
#